data_AF-A0A9D7X2X5-F1
#
_entry.id   AF-A0A9D7X2X5-F1
#
_cell.length_a   1.000
_cell.length_b   1.000
_cell.length_c   1.000
_cell.angle_alpha   90.00
_cell.angle_beta   90.00
_cell.angle_gamma   90.00
#
_symmetry.space_group_name_H-M   'P 1'
#
loop_
_entity.id
_entity.type
_entity.pdbx_description
1 polymer ?
#
loop_
_entity_poly.entity_id
_entity_poly.type
_entity_poly.pdbx_seq_one_letter_code
_entity_poly.pdbx_strand_id
1 'polypeptide(L)'
;MEFPHDVEELFGKRGDVRVKCLVNGVAVDRALMPTKSGYHILVFGGDLRKKAGIRKVGDLVSVELRLDPEPDRIPIPEALAETLDFLPEMKAAWDALTPGMQRSMCYWVGSAKTEATQAKRVAELLRRFEDGDFQVGKGRKQE
;
A
#
# COMPACT_ATOMS: atom_id res chain seq x y z
N MET A 1 -3.41 -11.90 8.94
CA MET A 1 -3.21 -12.24 10.36
C MET A 1 -4.17 -11.36 11.14
N GLU A 2 -4.95 -11.93 12.05
CA GLU A 2 -5.76 -11.15 13.00
C GLU A 2 -4.84 -10.42 13.96
N PHE A 3 -5.16 -9.17 14.27
CA PHE A 3 -4.46 -8.42 15.30
C PHE A 3 -5.12 -8.75 16.66
N PRO A 4 -4.36 -9.26 17.65
CA PRO A 4 -4.93 -9.89 18.83
C PRO A 4 -5.45 -8.90 19.89
N HIS A 5 -5.42 -7.59 19.60
CA HIS A 5 -5.84 -6.54 20.52
C HIS A 5 -6.86 -5.61 19.87
N ASP A 6 -7.65 -4.93 20.70
CA ASP A 6 -8.57 -3.90 20.22
C ASP A 6 -7.79 -2.66 19.74
N VAL A 7 -7.91 -2.34 18.46
CA VAL A 7 -7.21 -1.20 17.82
C VAL A 7 -7.82 0.12 18.25
N GLU A 8 -9.12 0.17 18.53
CA GLU A 8 -9.79 1.38 19.01
C GLU A 8 -9.34 1.70 20.44
N GLU A 9 -9.24 0.70 21.32
CA GLU A 9 -8.73 0.87 22.67
C GLU A 9 -7.26 1.31 22.68
N LEU A 10 -6.43 0.70 21.82
CA LEU A 10 -4.99 1.00 21.77
C LEU A 10 -4.65 2.32 21.09
N PHE A 11 -5.39 2.69 20.04
CA PHE A 11 -5.01 3.80 19.15
C PHE A 11 -6.11 4.85 18.94
N GLY A 12 -7.28 4.69 19.56
CA GLY A 12 -8.38 5.65 19.51
C GLY A 12 -9.07 5.76 18.14
N LYS A 13 -8.87 4.79 17.25
CA LYS A 13 -9.41 4.81 15.88
C LYS A 13 -9.96 3.46 15.47
N ARG A 14 -11.18 3.43 14.94
CA ARG A 14 -11.81 2.24 14.34
C ARG A 14 -11.40 1.96 12.90
N GLY A 15 -10.96 2.98 12.17
CA GLY A 15 -10.61 2.90 10.75
C GLY A 15 -9.27 2.21 10.49
N ASP A 16 -8.74 2.41 9.28
CA ASP A 16 -7.39 1.96 8.94
C ASP A 16 -6.35 2.68 9.81
N VAL A 17 -5.50 1.92 10.49
CA VAL A 17 -4.39 2.46 11.31
C VAL A 17 -3.06 2.10 10.66
N ARG A 18 -2.32 3.13 10.22
CA ARG A 18 -1.01 2.95 9.58
C ARG A 18 0.06 2.64 10.62
N VAL A 19 0.86 1.63 10.32
CA VAL A 19 1.87 1.08 11.22
C VAL A 19 3.16 0.78 10.45
N LYS A 20 4.29 1.00 11.13
CA LYS A 20 5.58 0.45 10.73
C LYS A 20 5.77 -0.87 11.45
N CYS A 21 6.04 -1.95 10.71
CA CYS A 21 6.18 -3.30 11.25
C CYS A 21 7.57 -3.89 10.98
N LEU A 22 8.02 -4.76 11.87
CA LEU A 22 9.05 -5.77 11.61
C LEU A 22 8.36 -7.14 11.61
N VAL A 23 8.35 -7.83 10.48
CA VAL A 23 7.73 -9.17 10.34
C VAL A 23 8.85 -10.19 10.16
N ASN A 24 9.09 -11.04 11.16
CA ASN A 24 10.28 -11.91 11.23
C ASN A 24 11.58 -11.13 10.95
N GLY A 25 11.70 -9.91 11.49
CA GLY A 25 12.83 -9.00 11.26
C GLY A 25 12.81 -8.22 9.93
N VAL A 26 11.86 -8.48 9.03
CA VAL A 26 11.72 -7.73 7.76
C VAL A 26 10.91 -6.47 7.98
N ALA A 27 11.54 -5.31 7.79
CA ALA A 27 10.88 -4.02 7.87
C ALA A 27 9.86 -3.83 6.74
N VAL A 28 8.65 -3.41 7.12
CA VAL A 28 7.56 -3.24 6.19
C VAL A 28 6.49 -2.27 6.70
N ASP A 29 6.01 -1.43 5.80
CA ASP A 29 4.90 -0.51 6.04
C ASP A 29 3.57 -1.21 5.82
N ARG A 30 2.65 -1.12 6.78
CA ARG A 30 1.34 -1.77 6.70
C ARG A 30 0.23 -0.92 7.32
N ALA A 31 -0.99 -1.40 7.16
CA ALA A 31 -2.15 -0.90 7.87
C ALA A 31 -2.82 -2.05 8.62
N LEU A 32 -3.25 -1.77 9.85
CA LEU A 32 -4.29 -2.53 10.52
C LEU A 32 -5.61 -2.11 9.89
N MET A 33 -6.26 -3.05 9.20
CA MET A 33 -7.49 -2.79 8.46
C MET A 33 -8.67 -3.41 9.21
N PRO A 34 -9.76 -2.66 9.46
CA PRO A 34 -10.93 -3.21 10.11
C PRO A 34 -11.61 -4.23 9.21
N THR A 35 -12.14 -5.28 9.83
CA THR A 35 -13.00 -6.26 9.16
C THR A 35 -14.46 -5.98 9.47
N LYS A 36 -15.37 -6.54 8.65
CA LYS A 36 -16.82 -6.48 8.94
C LYS A 36 -17.21 -7.17 10.25
N SER A 37 -16.35 -8.08 10.73
CA SER A 37 -16.55 -8.85 11.96
C SER A 37 -16.05 -8.13 13.21
N GLY A 38 -15.52 -6.91 13.09
CA GLY A 38 -15.17 -6.05 14.24
C GLY A 38 -13.73 -6.16 14.73
N TYR A 39 -12.93 -7.09 14.22
CA TYR A 39 -11.49 -7.15 14.50
C TYR A 39 -10.66 -6.52 13.36
N HIS A 40 -9.39 -6.20 13.64
CA HIS A 40 -8.46 -5.70 12.62
C HIS A 40 -7.52 -6.80 12.13
N ILE A 41 -7.08 -6.65 10.88
CA ILE A 41 -6.14 -7.57 10.26
C ILE A 41 -4.90 -6.85 9.73
N LEU A 42 -3.79 -7.57 9.74
CA LEU A 42 -2.56 -7.24 9.03
C LEU A 42 -2.39 -8.16 7.82
N VAL A 43 -2.22 -7.59 6.63
CA VAL A 43 -2.13 -8.34 5.37
C VAL A 43 -0.67 -8.54 4.93
N PHE A 44 -0.34 -9.79 4.59
CA PHE A 44 0.98 -10.18 4.10
C PHE A 44 0.93 -10.53 2.61
N GLY A 45 1.39 -9.59 1.78
CA GLY A 45 1.56 -9.81 0.34
C GLY A 45 2.64 -10.86 0.03
N GLY A 46 2.65 -11.39 -1.20
CA GLY A 46 3.54 -12.47 -1.61
C GLY A 46 5.04 -12.14 -1.47
N ASP A 47 5.45 -10.92 -1.80
CA ASP A 47 6.85 -10.48 -1.63
C ASP A 47 7.29 -10.47 -0.16
N LEU A 48 6.45 -9.91 0.72
CA LEU A 48 6.72 -9.91 2.17
C LEU A 48 6.80 -11.35 2.70
N ARG A 49 5.85 -12.22 2.32
CA ARG A 49 5.86 -13.63 2.76
C ARG A 49 7.15 -14.33 2.36
N LYS A 50 7.61 -14.15 1.12
CA LYS A 50 8.89 -14.69 0.64
C LYS A 50 10.08 -14.18 1.45
N LYS A 51 10.17 -12.86 1.66
CA LYS A 51 11.27 -12.22 2.41
C LYS A 51 11.28 -12.62 3.88
N ALA A 52 10.11 -12.70 4.50
CA ALA A 52 9.92 -13.03 5.92
C ALA A 52 9.92 -14.55 6.19
N GLY A 53 10.12 -15.39 5.16
CA GLY A 53 10.16 -16.84 5.30
C GLY A 53 8.82 -17.51 5.63
N ILE A 54 7.69 -16.82 5.40
CA ILE A 54 6.33 -17.33 5.68
C ILE A 54 5.89 -18.18 4.50
N ARG A 55 5.76 -19.49 4.70
CA ARG A 55 5.51 -20.46 3.62
C ARG A 55 4.03 -20.81 3.50
N LYS A 56 3.36 -21.01 4.64
CA LYS A 56 1.96 -21.46 4.68
C LYS A 56 1.18 -20.80 5.81
N VAL A 57 -0.14 -20.95 5.74
CA VAL A 57 -1.04 -20.61 6.85
C VAL A 57 -0.70 -21.50 8.05
N GLY A 58 -0.64 -20.90 9.24
CA GLY A 58 -0.28 -21.58 10.48
C GLY A 58 1.21 -21.51 10.84
N ASP A 59 2.08 -20.99 9.97
CA ASP A 59 3.46 -20.68 10.35
C ASP A 59 3.46 -19.61 11.45
N LEU A 60 4.33 -19.79 12.46
CA LEU A 60 4.54 -18.78 13.49
C LEU A 60 5.25 -17.56 12.90
N VAL A 61 4.76 -16.37 13.25
CA VAL A 61 5.30 -15.10 12.77
C VAL A 61 5.49 -14.18 13.96
N SER A 62 6.70 -13.63 14.12
CA SER A 62 6.95 -12.52 15.04
C SER A 62 6.63 -11.21 14.34
N VAL A 63 5.81 -10.37 14.98
CA VAL A 63 5.46 -9.04 14.47
C VAL A 63 5.68 -8.03 15.58
N GLU A 64 6.61 -7.10 15.34
CA GLU A 64 6.71 -5.87 16.11
C GLU A 64 6.08 -4.76 15.30
N LEU A 65 5.28 -3.90 15.92
CA LEU A 65 4.69 -2.76 15.24
C LEU A 65 4.62 -1.52 16.11
N ARG A 66 4.60 -0.38 15.43
CA ARG A 66 4.38 0.94 16.03
C ARG A 66 3.55 1.78 15.08
N LEU A 67 2.85 2.79 15.61
CA LEU A 67 2.15 3.77 14.78
C LEU A 67 3.12 4.42 13.80
N ASP A 68 2.66 4.61 12.57
CA ASP A 68 3.38 5.41 11.59
C ASP A 68 3.31 6.90 12.03
N PRO A 69 4.45 7.58 12.24
CA PRO A 69 4.44 9.01 12.57
C PRO A 69 3.92 9.88 11.42
N GLU A 70 3.95 9.38 10.18
CA GLU A 70 3.53 10.11 8.97
C GLU A 70 2.45 9.31 8.19
N PRO A 71 1.27 9.04 8.76
CA PRO A 71 0.27 8.13 8.17
C PRO A 71 -0.30 8.60 6.82
N ASP A 72 -0.32 9.91 6.61
CA ASP A 72 -0.85 10.56 5.42
C ASP A 72 0.22 10.84 4.36
N ARG A 73 1.50 10.62 4.68
CA ARG A 73 2.58 10.79 3.71
C ARG A 73 2.47 9.73 2.61
N ILE A 74 2.57 10.20 1.37
CA ILE A 74 2.60 9.37 0.17
C ILE A 74 3.98 9.55 -0.47
N PRO A 75 4.85 8.52 -0.44
CA PRO A 75 6.20 8.62 -0.99
C PRO A 75 6.13 8.52 -2.53
N ILE A 76 5.89 9.64 -3.20
CA ILE A 76 5.86 9.71 -4.67
C ILE A 76 7.28 9.52 -5.21
N PRO A 77 7.54 8.49 -6.05
CA PRO A 77 8.84 8.32 -6.68
C PRO A 77 9.16 9.48 -7.64
N GLU A 78 10.42 9.88 -7.74
CA GLU A 78 10.89 11.01 -8.55
C GLU A 78 10.39 10.95 -10.00
N ALA A 79 10.57 9.81 -10.68
CA ALA A 79 10.09 9.62 -12.05
C ALA A 79 8.57 9.85 -12.22
N LEU A 80 7.76 9.54 -11.19
CA LEU A 80 6.32 9.81 -11.22
C LEU A 80 6.04 11.29 -10.93
N ALA A 81 6.75 11.89 -9.98
CA ALA A 81 6.60 13.31 -9.65
C ALA A 81 6.91 14.20 -10.87
N GLU A 82 8.03 13.95 -11.56
CA GLU A 82 8.41 14.68 -12.78
C GLU A 82 7.34 14.58 -13.87
N THR A 83 6.74 13.39 -14.04
CA THR A 83 5.69 13.19 -15.05
C THR A 83 4.39 13.93 -14.67
N LEU A 84 4.01 13.93 -13.39
CA LEU A 84 2.86 14.68 -12.91
C LEU A 84 3.05 16.19 -13.07
N ASP A 85 4.27 16.70 -12.87
CA ASP A 85 4.59 18.11 -13.09
C ASP A 85 4.58 18.48 -14.57
N PHE A 86 4.98 17.55 -15.45
CA PHE A 86 5.00 17.78 -16.90
C PHE A 86 3.62 17.67 -17.57
N LEU A 87 2.71 16.86 -17.02
CA LEU A 87 1.39 16.55 -17.61
C LEU A 87 0.24 16.95 -16.66
N PRO A 88 -0.26 18.20 -16.75
CA PRO A 88 -1.34 18.72 -15.90
C PRO A 88 -2.62 17.87 -15.94
N GLU A 89 -2.95 17.26 -17.08
CA GLU A 89 -4.10 16.38 -17.25
C GLU A 89 -3.97 15.09 -16.44
N MET A 90 -2.78 14.49 -16.42
CA MET A 90 -2.48 13.32 -15.59
C MET A 90 -2.50 13.71 -14.12
N LYS A 91 -1.99 14.91 -13.78
CA LYS A 91 -2.03 15.43 -12.42
C LYS A 91 -3.46 15.61 -11.90
N ALA A 92 -4.37 16.17 -12.71
CA ALA A 92 -5.77 16.31 -12.33
C ALA A 92 -6.42 14.95 -12.03
N ALA A 93 -6.15 13.94 -12.86
CA ALA A 93 -6.66 12.59 -12.64
C ALA A 93 -6.01 11.91 -11.42
N TRP A 94 -4.72 12.14 -11.17
CA TRP A 94 -4.01 11.70 -9.98
C TRP A 94 -4.60 12.29 -8.69
N ASP A 95 -4.87 13.59 -8.69
CA ASP A 95 -5.40 14.32 -7.54
C ASP A 95 -6.84 13.87 -7.19
N ALA A 96 -7.58 13.31 -8.16
CA ALA A 96 -8.89 12.71 -7.93
C ALA A 96 -8.83 11.29 -7.32
N LEU A 97 -7.66 10.64 -7.29
CA LEU A 97 -7.51 9.31 -6.72
C LEU A 97 -7.61 9.32 -5.20
N THR A 98 -8.11 8.22 -4.63
CA THR A 98 -8.02 8.03 -3.17
C THR A 98 -6.56 7.92 -2.72
N PRO A 99 -6.21 8.38 -1.50
CA PRO A 99 -4.86 8.23 -0.96
C PRO A 99 -4.35 6.79 -0.95
N GLY A 100 -5.25 5.80 -0.84
CA GLY A 100 -4.90 4.38 -0.94
C GLY A 100 -4.42 3.97 -2.34
N MET A 101 -5.10 4.46 -3.38
CA MET A 101 -4.72 4.21 -4.77
C MET A 101 -3.39 4.89 -5.12
N GLN A 102 -3.22 6.16 -4.74
CA GLN A 102 -1.97 6.89 -4.92
C GLN A 102 -0.80 6.12 -4.28
N ARG A 103 -0.91 5.72 -3.01
CA ARG A 103 0.12 4.90 -2.34
C ARG A 103 0.40 3.59 -3.06
N SER A 104 -0.63 2.88 -3.54
CA SER A 104 -0.45 1.63 -4.27
C SER A 104 0.33 1.83 -5.57
N MET A 105 0.06 2.91 -6.30
CA MET A 105 0.79 3.26 -7.52
C MET A 105 2.23 3.67 -7.21
N CYS A 106 2.45 4.52 -6.21
CA CYS A 106 3.77 4.89 -5.73
C CYS A 106 4.60 3.66 -5.32
N TYR A 107 4.00 2.74 -4.56
CA TYR A 107 4.66 1.49 -4.17
C TYR A 107 5.00 0.64 -5.40
N TRP A 108 4.07 0.51 -6.36
CA TRP A 108 4.33 -0.28 -7.56
C TRP A 108 5.46 0.34 -8.39
N VAL A 109 5.45 1.64 -8.66
CA VAL A 109 6.55 2.32 -9.36
C VAL A 109 7.86 2.19 -8.57
N GLY A 110 7.88 2.59 -7.29
CA GLY A 110 9.07 2.59 -6.44
C GLY A 110 9.65 1.21 -6.13
N SER A 111 8.87 0.13 -6.26
CA SER A 111 9.40 -1.25 -6.12
C SER A 111 10.33 -1.67 -7.26
N ALA A 112 10.40 -0.91 -8.36
CA ALA A 112 11.35 -1.16 -9.44
C ALA A 112 12.76 -0.70 -9.04
N LYS A 113 13.74 -1.59 -9.23
CA LYS A 113 15.15 -1.36 -8.85
C LYS A 113 15.92 -0.47 -9.81
N THR A 114 15.44 -0.28 -11.03
CA THR A 114 16.12 0.48 -12.09
C THR A 114 15.23 1.61 -12.58
N GLU A 115 15.84 2.77 -12.86
CA GLU A 115 15.18 3.94 -13.42
C GLU A 115 14.41 3.60 -14.70
N ALA A 116 15.03 2.83 -15.60
CA ALA A 116 14.38 2.38 -16.83
C ALA A 116 13.08 1.58 -16.58
N THR A 117 13.01 0.80 -15.49
CA THR A 117 11.80 0.06 -15.13
C THR A 117 10.78 0.98 -14.44
N GLN A 118 11.24 1.94 -13.63
CA GLN A 118 10.35 2.95 -13.06
C GLN A 118 9.68 3.77 -14.16
N ALA A 119 10.45 4.28 -15.13
CA ALA A 119 9.93 5.01 -16.29
C ALA A 119 8.91 4.19 -17.09
N LYS A 120 9.17 2.91 -17.35
CA LYS A 120 8.20 2.01 -18.01
C LYS A 120 6.88 1.89 -17.24
N ARG A 121 6.95 1.78 -15.91
CA ARG A 121 5.75 1.72 -15.06
C ARG A 121 4.99 3.04 -15.02
N VAL A 122 5.70 4.16 -15.00
CA VAL A 122 5.07 5.49 -15.10
C VAL A 122 4.35 5.65 -16.45
N ALA A 123 4.99 5.27 -17.55
CA ALA A 123 4.35 5.27 -18.88
C ALA A 123 3.16 4.31 -18.98
N GLU A 124 3.14 3.22 -18.20
CA GLU A 124 1.98 2.34 -18.08
C GLU A 124 0.86 2.97 -17.24
N LEU A 125 1.17 3.70 -16.16
CA LEU A 125 0.17 4.47 -15.42
C LEU A 125 -0.47 5.54 -16.30
N LEU A 126 0.34 6.27 -17.08
CA LEU A 126 -0.15 7.29 -18.00
C LEU A 126 -1.19 6.72 -18.98
N ARG A 127 -0.87 5.60 -19.64
CA ARG A 127 -1.82 4.92 -20.54
C ARG A 127 -3.13 4.55 -19.85
N ARG A 128 -3.06 4.06 -18.61
CA ARG A 128 -4.27 3.76 -17.83
C ARG A 128 -5.10 5.02 -17.51
N PHE A 129 -4.48 6.21 -17.40
CA PHE A 129 -5.19 7.50 -17.24
C PHE A 129 -5.91 7.91 -18.50
N GLU A 130 -5.28 7.70 -19.64
CA GLU A 130 -5.88 7.97 -20.95
C GLU A 130 -7.06 7.04 -21.22
N ASP A 131 -6.93 5.75 -20.90
CA ASP A 131 -7.96 4.72 -21.14
C ASP A 131 -9.13 4.80 -20.13
N GLY A 132 -9.01 5.61 -19.07
CA GLY A 132 -10.03 5.71 -18.02
C GLY A 132 -10.16 4.45 -17.15
N ASP A 133 -9.14 3.60 -17.15
CA ASP A 133 -9.21 2.22 -16.61
C ASP A 133 -9.06 2.15 -15.07
N PHE A 134 -9.18 3.29 -14.39
CA PHE A 134 -9.08 3.37 -12.94
C PHE A 134 -10.43 3.12 -12.27
N GLN A 135 -10.67 1.85 -11.94
CA GLN A 135 -11.74 1.45 -11.05
C GLN A 135 -11.50 2.02 -9.64
N VAL A 136 -12.11 3.17 -9.33
CA VAL A 136 -12.22 3.66 -7.96
C VAL A 136 -13.26 2.80 -7.23
N GLY A 137 -12.83 1.99 -6.26
CA GLY A 137 -13.75 1.44 -5.25
C GLY A 137 -14.54 0.17 -5.61
N LYS A 138 -14.14 -0.67 -6.56
CA LYS A 138 -14.60 -2.07 -6.60
C LYS A 138 -13.43 -3.00 -6.31
N GLY A 139 -13.47 -3.62 -5.13
CA GLY A 139 -12.56 -4.70 -4.77
C GLY A 139 -12.50 -5.70 -5.91
N ARG A 140 -11.28 -6.11 -6.29
CA ARG A 140 -11.04 -7.23 -7.19
C ARG A 140 -11.98 -8.37 -6.78
N LYS A 141 -12.99 -8.67 -7.60
CA LYS A 141 -13.59 -10.01 -7.59
C LYS A 141 -12.45 -10.95 -7.97
N GLN A 142 -11.90 -11.65 -6.99
CA GLN A 142 -11.20 -12.89 -7.30
C GLN A 142 -12.29 -13.88 -7.70
N GLU A 143 -12.24 -14.30 -8.96
CA GLU A 143 -12.85 -15.55 -9.42
C GLU A 143 -12.15 -16.75 -8.74
#